data_AF-A0A2A7B235-F1
#
_entry.id   AF-A0A2A7B235-F1
#
_cell.length_a   1.000
_cell.length_b   1.000
_cell.length_c   1.000
_cell.angle_alpha   90.00
_cell.angle_beta   90.00
_cell.angle_gamma   90.00
#
_symmetry.space_group_name_H-M   'P 1'
#
loop_
_entity.id
_entity.type
_entity.pdbx_description
1 polymer ?
#
loop_
_entity_poly.entity_id
_entity_poly.type
_entity_poly.pdbx_seq_one_letter_code
_entity_poly.pdbx_strand_id
1 'polypeptide(L)'
;MHRAACGAVRVVTGDGLDKAVLGAAMQGQDLVYANLAGDGIDRQTKAVVAAMKSADVQRLIFIASLGIYVEPVGEFQQWSKAMIGEELKPFRRAADVVEAPGLDYT
;
A
#
# COMPACT_ATOMS: atom_id res chain seq x y z
N MET A 1 -24.46 29.37 -6.85
CA MET A 1 -25.14 28.11 -6.51
C MET A 1 -24.10 27.00 -6.39
N HIS A 2 -23.65 26.67 -5.18
CA HIS A 2 -22.76 25.52 -4.93
C HIS A 2 -23.62 24.41 -4.35
N ARG A 3 -23.95 23.41 -5.17
CA ARG A 3 -24.52 22.15 -4.68
C ARG A 3 -23.35 21.29 -4.21
N ALA A 4 -23.28 21.02 -2.91
CA ALA A 4 -22.47 19.92 -2.41
C ALA A 4 -23.05 18.62 -3.00
N ALA A 5 -22.28 17.95 -3.84
CA ALA A 5 -22.68 16.67 -4.42
C ALA A 5 -22.49 15.57 -3.36
N CYS A 6 -23.59 15.09 -2.78
CA CYS A 6 -23.62 13.76 -2.18
C CYS A 6 -23.52 12.76 -3.34
N GLY A 7 -22.31 12.26 -3.60
CA GLY A 7 -21.99 11.43 -4.78
C GLY A 7 -20.50 11.29 -5.09
N ALA A 8 -19.60 11.96 -4.35
CA ALA A 8 -18.16 11.93 -4.61
C ALA A 8 -17.45 10.63 -4.15
N VAL A 9 -18.16 9.68 -3.54
CA VAL A 9 -17.58 8.45 -3.00
C VAL A 9 -18.35 7.23 -3.51
N ARG A 10 -17.62 6.27 -4.10
CA ARG A 10 -18.12 4.95 -4.45
C ARG A 10 -17.49 3.93 -3.50
N VAL A 11 -18.32 3.23 -2.73
CA VAL A 11 -17.86 2.15 -1.85
C VAL A 11 -17.81 0.85 -2.66
N VAL A 12 -16.70 0.13 -2.54
CA VAL A 12 -16.51 -1.20 -3.13
C VAL A 12 -16.20 -2.16 -1.99
N THR A 13 -16.92 -3.27 -1.92
CA THR A 13 -16.62 -4.35 -0.97
C THR A 13 -15.79 -5.41 -1.67
N GLY A 14 -14.67 -5.81 -1.07
CA GLY A 14 -13.85 -6.91 -1.55
C GLY A 14 -12.53 -7.01 -0.78
N ASP A 15 -11.70 -7.96 -1.21
CA ASP A 15 -10.41 -8.26 -0.59
C ASP A 15 -9.26 -7.62 -1.38
N GLY A 16 -8.22 -7.14 -0.69
CA GLY A 16 -7.01 -6.58 -1.31
C GLY A 16 -6.17 -7.58 -2.10
N LEU A 17 -6.54 -8.86 -2.13
CA LEU A 17 -5.98 -9.91 -2.97
C LEU A 17 -6.87 -10.28 -4.16
N ASP A 18 -8.10 -9.78 -4.21
CA ASP A 18 -9.02 -10.03 -5.33
C ASP A 18 -8.68 -9.12 -6.51
N LYS A 19 -8.02 -9.71 -7.50
CA LYS A 19 -7.59 -9.02 -8.72
C LYS A 19 -8.75 -8.43 -9.52
N ALA A 20 -9.91 -9.09 -9.54
CA ALA A 20 -11.07 -8.62 -10.29
C ALA A 20 -11.65 -7.36 -9.63
N VAL A 21 -11.78 -7.39 -8.30
CA VAL A 21 -12.23 -6.23 -7.52
C VAL A 21 -11.26 -5.06 -7.67
N LEU A 22 -9.95 -5.30 -7.47
CA LEU A 22 -8.94 -4.26 -7.60
C LEU A 22 -8.90 -3.66 -9.01
N GLY A 23 -8.93 -4.51 -10.04
CA GLY A 23 -8.95 -4.08 -11.43
C GLY A 23 -10.13 -3.17 -11.72
N ALA A 24 -11.35 -3.59 -11.36
CA ALA A 24 -12.56 -2.78 -11.54
C ALA A 24 -12.56 -1.49 -10.69
N ALA A 25 -11.97 -1.53 -9.49
CA ALA A 25 -11.88 -0.36 -8.63
C ALA A 25 -10.92 0.71 -9.16
N MET A 26 -9.81 0.31 -9.80
CA MET A 26 -8.73 1.19 -10.23
C MET A 26 -8.90 1.78 -11.64
N GLN A 27 -9.82 1.25 -12.46
CA GLN A 27 -10.09 1.82 -13.79
C GLN A 27 -10.48 3.30 -13.69
N GLY A 28 -9.78 4.15 -14.46
CA GLY A 28 -10.03 5.59 -14.54
C GLY A 28 -9.69 6.38 -13.27
N GLN A 29 -8.93 5.81 -12.33
CA GLN A 29 -8.45 6.53 -11.15
C GLN A 29 -7.12 7.23 -11.45
N ASP A 30 -6.90 8.41 -10.87
CA ASP A 30 -5.64 9.15 -11.04
C ASP A 30 -4.55 8.68 -10.07
N LEU A 31 -4.94 8.20 -8.88
CA LEU A 31 -4.03 7.76 -7.82
C LEU A 31 -4.64 6.66 -6.96
N VAL A 32 -3.78 5.94 -6.25
CA VAL A 32 -4.16 4.98 -5.21
C VAL A 32 -3.58 5.42 -3.86
N TYR A 33 -4.42 5.42 -2.82
CA TYR A 33 -4.00 5.46 -1.42
C TYR A 33 -4.12 4.06 -0.83
N ALA A 34 -3.00 3.49 -0.38
CA ALA A 34 -2.91 2.13 0.13
C ALA A 34 -2.53 2.14 1.62
N ASN A 35 -3.50 1.83 2.48
CA ASN A 35 -3.31 1.60 3.90
C ASN A 35 -3.67 0.15 4.23
N LEU A 36 -2.77 -0.75 3.88
CA LEU A 36 -2.96 -2.20 3.95
C LEU A 36 -2.63 -2.71 5.36
N ALA A 37 -3.30 -3.77 5.78
CA ALA A 37 -3.13 -4.35 7.11
C ALA A 37 -3.36 -5.86 7.11
N GLY A 38 -3.06 -6.49 8.24
CA GLY A 38 -3.23 -7.92 8.44
C GLY A 38 -2.16 -8.76 7.75
N ASP A 39 -2.49 -10.04 7.54
CA ASP A 39 -1.53 -11.01 7.06
C ASP A 39 -1.18 -10.83 5.57
N GLY A 40 0.08 -11.06 5.25
CA GLY A 40 0.56 -11.08 3.87
C GLY A 40 0.49 -9.73 3.17
N ILE A 41 0.83 -8.64 3.88
CA ILE A 41 0.85 -7.29 3.32
C ILE A 41 1.71 -7.19 2.04
N ASP A 42 2.81 -7.93 1.95
CA ASP A 42 3.65 -8.02 0.75
C ASP A 42 2.91 -8.62 -0.46
N ARG A 43 2.03 -9.61 -0.24
CA ARG A 43 1.16 -10.15 -1.30
C ARG A 43 0.06 -9.17 -1.69
N GLN A 44 -0.54 -8.48 -0.71
CA GLN A 44 -1.53 -7.45 -0.98
C GLN A 44 -0.93 -6.30 -1.79
N THR A 45 0.25 -5.80 -1.40
CA THR A 45 0.98 -4.76 -2.15
C THR A 45 1.27 -5.20 -3.58
N LYS A 46 1.72 -6.44 -3.80
CA LYS A 46 1.92 -6.97 -5.17
C LYS A 46 0.64 -6.99 -5.99
N ALA A 47 -0.49 -7.36 -5.39
CA ALA A 47 -1.79 -7.38 -6.06
C ALA A 47 -2.23 -5.96 -6.44
N VAL A 48 -2.10 -5.01 -5.51
CA VAL A 48 -2.39 -3.58 -5.74
C VAL A 48 -1.54 -3.03 -6.87
N VAL A 49 -0.20 -3.19 -6.81
CA VAL A 49 0.71 -2.68 -7.84
C VAL A 49 0.44 -3.32 -9.22
N ALA A 50 0.11 -4.61 -9.26
CA ALA A 50 -0.27 -5.26 -10.53
C ALA A 50 -1.58 -4.71 -11.11
N ALA A 51 -2.58 -4.43 -10.26
CA ALA A 51 -3.84 -3.84 -10.70
C ALA A 51 -3.65 -2.38 -11.16
N MET A 52 -2.82 -1.60 -10.45
CA MET A 52 -2.44 -0.24 -10.84
C MET A 52 -1.83 -0.23 -12.24
N LYS A 53 -0.81 -1.08 -12.48
CA LYS A 53 -0.18 -1.23 -13.80
C LYS A 53 -1.17 -1.62 -14.90
N SER A 54 -2.13 -2.49 -14.59
CA SER A 54 -3.16 -2.93 -15.55
C SER A 54 -4.20 -1.86 -15.85
N ALA A 55 -4.38 -0.90 -14.95
CA ALA A 55 -5.31 0.23 -15.09
C ALA A 55 -4.61 1.53 -15.52
N ASP A 56 -3.32 1.48 -15.85
CA ASP A 56 -2.46 2.62 -16.19
C ASP A 56 -2.42 3.72 -15.10
N VAL A 57 -2.53 3.31 -13.83
CA VAL A 57 -2.42 4.21 -12.67
C VAL A 57 -1.00 4.20 -12.14
N GLN A 58 -0.36 5.36 -12.05
CA GLN A 58 1.05 5.48 -11.64
C GLN A 58 1.25 6.04 -10.23
N ARG A 59 0.37 6.95 -9.78
CA ARG A 59 0.53 7.63 -8.49
C ARG A 59 0.09 6.74 -7.33
N LEU A 60 1.01 6.41 -6.43
CA LEU A 60 0.75 5.62 -5.22
C LEU A 60 1.14 6.41 -3.95
N ILE A 61 0.22 6.53 -3.00
CA ILE A 61 0.52 6.93 -1.62
C ILE A 61 0.44 5.66 -0.77
N PHE A 62 1.56 5.20 -0.21
CA PHE A 62 1.64 3.94 0.50
C PHE A 62 1.98 4.16 1.98
N ILE A 63 1.11 3.66 2.87
CA ILE A 63 1.40 3.68 4.30
C ILE A 63 2.30 2.50 4.64
N ALA A 64 3.52 2.80 5.09
CA ALA A 64 4.49 1.84 5.56
C ALA A 64 4.65 1.87 7.09
N SER A 65 5.30 0.86 7.67
CA SER A 65 5.54 0.79 9.12
C SER A 65 6.85 1.47 9.51
N LEU A 66 6.90 2.08 10.69
CA LEU A 66 8.14 2.59 11.28
C LEU A 66 9.13 1.44 11.52
N GLY A 67 10.41 1.64 11.21
CA GLY A 67 11.47 0.67 11.49
C GLY A 67 11.85 -0.21 10.30
N ILE A 68 11.13 -0.13 9.18
CA ILE A 68 11.39 -0.99 8.00
C ILE A 68 12.69 -0.63 7.28
N TYR A 69 13.28 0.55 7.53
CA TYR A 69 14.62 0.91 7.06
C TYR A 69 15.66 0.93 8.18
N VAL A 70 15.34 0.40 9.36
CA VAL A 70 16.28 0.31 10.50
C VAL A 70 16.69 1.70 11.01
N GLU A 71 15.76 2.65 10.96
CA GLU A 71 15.95 4.08 11.27
C GLU A 71 16.23 4.41 12.74
N PRO A 72 15.65 3.69 13.73
CA PRO A 72 15.99 3.95 15.12
C PRO A 72 17.46 3.61 15.38
N VAL A 73 18.12 4.32 16.32
CA VAL A 73 19.54 4.09 16.65
C VAL A 73 19.71 3.69 18.13
N GLY A 74 20.85 3.06 18.44
CA GLY A 74 21.22 2.71 19.82
C GLY A 74 20.40 1.58 20.43
N GLU A 75 20.21 1.60 21.75
CA GLU A 75 19.52 0.54 22.50
C GLU A 75 18.07 0.34 22.03
N PHE A 76 17.40 1.43 21.64
CA PHE A 76 16.03 1.37 21.15
C PHE A 76 15.92 0.59 19.83
N GLN A 77 16.92 0.67 18.95
CA GLN A 77 16.98 -0.13 17.73
C GLN A 77 17.10 -1.63 18.05
N GLN A 78 17.97 -1.99 18.99
CA GLN A 78 18.18 -3.38 19.38
C GLN A 78 16.92 -3.96 20.03
N TRP A 79 16.30 -3.20 20.93
CA TRP A 79 15.03 -3.55 21.55
C TRP A 79 13.92 -3.70 20.50
N SER A 80 13.76 -2.74 19.58
CA SER A 80 12.76 -2.79 18.52
C SER A 80 12.94 -4.01 17.62
N LYS A 81 14.18 -4.31 17.21
CA LYS A 81 14.49 -5.48 16.40
C LYS A 81 14.16 -6.79 17.12
N ALA A 82 14.42 -6.87 18.42
CA ALA A 82 14.09 -8.05 19.23
C ALA A 82 12.59 -8.22 19.44
N MET A 83 11.84 -7.12 19.52
CA MET A 83 10.40 -7.15 19.82
C MET A 83 9.51 -7.34 18.58
N ILE A 84 9.87 -6.71 17.45
CA ILE A 84 9.01 -6.64 16.26
C ILE A 84 9.75 -6.86 14.94
N GLY A 85 11.03 -7.23 14.97
CA GLY A 85 11.87 -7.28 13.76
C GLY A 85 11.41 -8.30 12.72
N GLU A 86 10.81 -9.41 13.14
CA GLU A 86 10.28 -10.43 12.22
C GLU A 86 8.97 -9.96 11.57
N GLU A 87 8.10 -9.34 12.36
CA GLU A 87 6.82 -8.77 11.96
C GLU A 87 6.98 -7.61 10.97
N LEU A 88 8.11 -6.90 11.00
CA LEU A 88 8.44 -5.85 10.05
C LEU A 88 8.94 -6.37 8.69
N LYS A 89 9.39 -7.64 8.58
CA LYS A 89 9.91 -8.17 7.31
C LYS A 89 8.89 -8.14 6.15
N PRO A 90 7.61 -8.50 6.34
CA PRO A 90 6.60 -8.32 5.30
C PRO A 90 6.43 -6.86 4.85
N PHE A 91 6.49 -5.90 5.77
CA PHE A 91 6.40 -4.48 5.44
C PHE A 91 7.64 -4.00 4.66
N ARG A 92 8.83 -4.48 5.01
CA ARG A 92 10.06 -4.24 4.22
C ARG A 92 9.90 -4.76 2.79
N ARG A 93 9.44 -6.00 2.61
CA ARG A 93 9.20 -6.57 1.28
C ARG A 93 8.11 -5.83 0.50
N ALA A 94 7.10 -5.30 1.19
CA ALA A 94 6.09 -4.44 0.58
C ALA A 94 6.69 -3.13 0.08
N ALA A 95 7.55 -2.48 0.86
CA ALA A 95 8.30 -1.31 0.42
C ALA A 95 9.18 -1.62 -0.80
N ASP A 96 9.91 -2.75 -0.81
CA ASP A 96 10.71 -3.16 -1.98
C ASP A 96 9.88 -3.27 -3.28
N VAL A 97 8.61 -3.68 -3.17
CA VAL A 97 7.68 -3.78 -4.32
C VAL A 97 7.23 -2.40 -4.79
N VAL A 98 7.01 -1.46 -3.87
CA VAL A 98 6.60 -0.08 -4.17
C VAL A 98 7.74 0.73 -4.76
N GLU A 99 8.96 0.55 -4.24
CA GLU A 99 10.18 1.24 -4.68
C GLU A 99 10.72 0.73 -6.02
N ALA A 100 10.16 -0.38 -6.53
CA ALA A 100 10.50 -0.86 -7.86
C ALA A 100 10.10 0.17 -8.93
N PRO A 101 10.85 0.26 -10.05
CA PRO A 101 10.56 1.23 -11.10
C PRO A 101 9.13 1.11 -11.66
N GLY A 102 8.58 2.26 -12.07
CA GLY A 102 7.30 2.34 -12.78
C GLY A 102 6.10 2.81 -11.95
N LEU A 103 6.33 3.30 -10.73
CA LEU A 103 5.33 4.02 -9.93
C LEU A 103 5.88 5.38 -9.50
N ASP A 104 4.98 6.37 -9.39
CA ASP A 104 5.21 7.64 -8.72
C ASP A 104 4.73 7.50 -7.25
N TYR A 105 5.63 7.03 -6.39
CA TYR A 105 5.29 6.65 -5.02
C TYR A 105 5.68 7.70 -3.98
N THR A 106 4.99 7.67 -2.83
CA THR A 106 5.39 8.35 -1.60
C THR A 106 5.03 7.48 -0.41
#